data_AF-A0A4R4ZYH6-F1
#
_entry.id   AF-A0A4R4ZYH6-F1
#
_cell.length_a   1.000
_cell.length_b   1.000
_cell.length_c   1.000
_cell.angle_alpha   90.00
_cell.angle_beta   90.00
_cell.angle_gamma   90.00
#
_symmetry.space_group_name_H-M   'P 1'
#
loop_
_entity.id
_entity.type
_entity.pdbx_description
1 polymer ?
#
loop_
_entity_poly.entity_id
_entity_poly.type
_entity_poly.pdbx_seq_one_letter_code
_entity_poly.pdbx_strand_id
1 'polypeptide(L)'
;MSTPTPPPPPPSSPTTPIPPVSPEPEPRGAGSRTAVWQVATAIALAVGLVLAGVTYLAMDQRVDDLRAERDAAREELAEAQEESESSELGGLEDLLGEGGLEGLLGGEGGGLEDLLGDLGGMGDLDPVLLECLGSGGLGLGGGGDSIPDGDLETQVAAIQQLVEEERGLPAGDEVDIEFVSLDEVQRRAVELTQDELDPQRAAVDSRLLAALGAVEPGTDLVQAQLDALDAGVGGFYNPETQQLVIGSEEMDGLGALVTAHELVHAQADAAMGLPDQEAIALDSGSDAAYAALNAIEGDASLYSQQFIGRHLPLDELLALQEASGQTSADLDALPHFVARQLEFPYVEGMTFTCDVFLDGGWEAVDRTYTEVPTTTAQILFPDRYHAEEDAVDVRDPAGLDGWEVVRADTFGAADLLFLLEAPGDDENAALSDPKDRVAAWAGGEVAVWGRGEDTALTLVLADRGEDGATPLCDTVTEFYPAAFPDAEVSEDGGRTVFTGADQSAVVACSGSEVALGIGPDPQTAAAAIG
;
A
#
# COMPACT_ATOMS: atom_id res chain seq x y z
N MET A 1 96.23 6.68 0.55
CA MET A 1 96.36 7.84 1.45
C MET A 1 95.24 8.79 1.10
N SER A 2 94.41 9.10 2.09
CA SER A 2 93.13 9.85 2.12
C SER A 2 92.69 10.55 0.82
N THR A 3 91.66 10.03 0.18
CA THR A 3 90.85 10.76 -0.82
C THR A 3 89.82 11.65 -0.11
N PRO A 4 89.67 12.92 -0.50
CA PRO A 4 88.87 13.91 0.21
C PRO A 4 87.37 13.68 0.05
N THR A 5 86.64 13.95 1.13
CA THR A 5 85.19 13.91 1.28
C THR A 5 84.49 14.87 0.29
N PRO A 6 83.38 14.48 -0.36
CA PRO A 6 82.64 15.34 -1.27
C PRO A 6 81.97 16.54 -0.54
N PRO A 7 81.76 17.67 -1.22
CA PRO A 7 81.13 18.86 -0.63
C PRO A 7 79.64 18.64 -0.31
N PRO A 8 79.10 19.34 0.70
CA PRO A 8 77.70 19.20 1.09
C PRO A 8 76.75 19.76 0.00
N PRO A 9 75.53 19.20 -0.11
CA PRO A 9 74.54 19.62 -1.09
C PRO A 9 74.03 21.06 -0.81
N PRO A 10 73.56 21.77 -1.85
CA PRO A 10 73.06 23.13 -1.73
C PRO A 10 71.80 23.22 -0.85
N PRO A 11 71.53 24.39 -0.21
CA PRO A 11 70.37 24.57 0.65
C PRO A 11 69.07 24.46 -0.15
N SER A 12 68.12 23.71 0.42
CA SER A 12 66.77 23.53 -0.12
C SER A 12 66.03 24.88 -0.19
N SER A 13 65.39 25.15 -1.33
CA SER A 13 64.48 26.28 -1.53
C SER A 13 63.33 26.26 -0.51
N PRO A 14 62.78 27.42 -0.09
CA PRO A 14 61.69 27.48 0.86
C PRO A 14 60.41 26.88 0.25
N THR A 15 59.94 25.79 0.87
CA THR A 15 58.66 25.15 0.57
C THR A 15 57.53 26.09 0.96
N THR A 16 56.70 26.49 -0.01
CA THR A 16 55.41 27.14 0.22
C THR A 16 54.55 26.23 1.11
N PRO A 17 53.87 26.73 2.15
CA PRO A 17 53.00 25.88 2.97
C PRO A 17 51.87 25.33 2.10
N ILE A 18 51.82 24.01 2.00
CA ILE A 18 50.67 23.28 1.45
C ILE A 18 49.52 23.54 2.42
N PRO A 19 48.33 23.98 1.96
CA PRO A 19 47.15 24.09 2.82
C PRO A 19 46.87 22.71 3.44
N PRO A 20 46.33 22.64 4.67
CA PRO A 20 46.05 21.35 5.29
C PRO A 20 45.21 20.52 4.31
N VAL A 21 45.73 19.35 3.96
CA VAL A 21 44.95 18.30 3.31
C VAL A 21 43.82 18.04 4.29
N SER A 22 42.59 18.39 3.90
CA SER A 22 41.39 17.95 4.61
C SER A 22 41.55 16.46 4.86
N PRO A 23 41.29 15.96 6.08
CA PRO A 23 41.33 14.53 6.30
C PRO A 23 40.49 13.87 5.21
N GLU A 24 41.06 12.86 4.54
CA GLU A 24 40.26 11.95 3.73
C GLU A 24 39.03 11.59 4.57
N PRO A 25 37.80 11.68 4.03
CA PRO A 25 36.65 11.20 4.76
C PRO A 25 37.00 9.77 5.18
N GLU A 26 36.95 9.50 6.49
CA GLU A 26 37.03 8.14 6.97
C GLU A 26 36.05 7.31 6.13
N PRO A 27 36.40 6.07 5.73
CA PRO A 27 35.40 5.20 5.14
C PRO A 27 34.21 5.25 6.08
N ARG A 28 33.08 5.78 5.60
CA ARG A 28 31.84 5.80 6.36
C ARG A 28 31.76 4.40 6.93
N GLY A 29 31.75 4.29 8.26
CA GLY A 29 31.59 3.01 8.91
C GLY A 29 30.40 2.32 8.26
N ALA A 30 30.40 0.99 8.25
CA ALA A 30 29.17 0.25 8.04
C ALA A 30 28.15 0.78 9.05
N GLY A 31 27.41 1.81 8.64
CA GLY A 31 26.27 2.32 9.33
C GLY A 31 25.31 1.16 9.33
N SER A 32 24.82 0.84 10.52
CA SER A 32 23.57 0.13 10.70
C SER A 32 22.55 0.76 9.76
N ARG A 33 22.41 0.18 8.56
CA ARG A 33 21.27 0.45 7.68
C ARG A 33 20.09 -0.04 8.48
N THR A 34 19.31 0.89 8.99
CA THR A 34 18.02 0.54 9.55
C THR A 34 17.23 0.05 8.36
N ALA A 35 16.93 -1.25 8.32
CA ALA A 35 16.04 -1.81 7.31
C ALA A 35 14.64 -1.23 7.54
N VAL A 36 14.46 -0.01 7.07
CA VAL A 36 13.25 0.40 6.38
C VAL A 36 13.25 -0.37 5.08
N TRP A 37 12.07 -0.77 4.65
CA TRP A 37 11.76 -1.53 3.46
C TRP A 37 12.17 -0.83 2.14
N GLN A 38 13.43 -0.42 2.02
CA GLN A 38 13.98 0.05 0.77
C GLN A 38 14.25 -1.16 -0.13
N VAL A 39 13.62 -1.13 -1.30
CA VAL A 39 13.97 -1.79 -2.58
C VAL A 39 13.74 -3.30 -2.75
N ALA A 40 12.48 -3.68 -2.58
CA ALA A 40 11.72 -4.06 -3.77
C ALA A 40 10.28 -3.62 -3.53
N THR A 41 9.85 -2.54 -4.19
CA THR A 41 8.43 -2.31 -4.40
C THR A 41 7.96 -3.47 -5.27
N ALA A 42 7.56 -4.57 -4.63
CA ALA A 42 6.68 -5.52 -5.26
C ALA A 42 5.40 -4.77 -5.46
N ILE A 43 5.04 -4.45 -6.71
CA ILE A 43 3.62 -4.32 -7.05
C ILE A 43 3.00 -5.63 -6.58
N ALA A 44 2.52 -5.67 -5.34
CA ALA A 44 1.65 -6.72 -4.89
C ALA A 44 0.39 -6.44 -5.69
N LEU A 45 0.13 -7.25 -6.71
CA LEU A 45 -1.10 -7.19 -7.50
C LEU A 45 -2.31 -7.63 -6.67
N ALA A 46 -2.41 -7.17 -5.43
CA ALA A 46 -3.55 -7.31 -4.52
C ALA A 46 -4.70 -6.38 -4.95
N VAL A 47 -4.93 -6.23 -6.24
CA VAL A 47 -5.86 -5.24 -6.81
C VAL A 47 -7.22 -5.88 -7.10
N GLY A 48 -7.48 -7.10 -6.64
CA GLY A 48 -8.66 -7.86 -7.09
C GLY A 48 -10.02 -7.24 -6.78
N LEU A 49 -10.18 -6.58 -5.63
CA LEU A 49 -11.42 -5.85 -5.30
C LEU A 49 -11.55 -4.55 -6.10
N VAL A 50 -10.45 -3.81 -6.26
CA VAL A 50 -10.47 -2.53 -6.99
C VAL A 50 -10.63 -2.78 -8.50
N LEU A 51 -9.98 -3.80 -9.05
CA LEU A 51 -10.19 -4.28 -10.41
C LEU A 51 -11.64 -4.68 -10.66
N ALA A 52 -12.32 -5.26 -9.66
CA ALA A 52 -13.74 -5.63 -9.80
C ALA A 52 -14.61 -4.38 -9.93
N GLY A 53 -14.32 -3.35 -9.12
CA GLY A 53 -14.96 -2.04 -9.21
C GLY A 53 -14.71 -1.35 -10.56
N VAL A 54 -13.46 -1.29 -11.01
CA VAL A 54 -13.08 -0.73 -12.32
C VAL A 54 -13.78 -1.47 -13.46
N THR A 55 -13.77 -2.80 -13.43
CA THR A 55 -14.43 -3.65 -14.43
C THR A 55 -15.94 -3.39 -14.46
N TYR A 56 -16.57 -3.30 -13.28
CA TYR A 56 -17.99 -2.99 -13.18
C TYR A 56 -18.32 -1.62 -13.76
N LEU A 57 -17.57 -0.58 -13.40
CA LEU A 57 -17.74 0.77 -13.93
C LEU A 57 -17.58 0.80 -15.45
N ALA A 58 -16.58 0.09 -15.99
CA ALA A 58 -16.38 -0.05 -17.43
C ALA A 58 -17.57 -0.77 -18.12
N MET A 59 -18.09 -1.83 -17.51
CA MET A 59 -19.25 -2.58 -18.03
C MET A 59 -20.54 -1.75 -18.01
N ASP A 60 -20.83 -1.04 -16.92
CA ASP A 60 -22.05 -0.22 -16.77
C ASP A 60 -22.08 0.89 -17.83
N GLN A 61 -20.96 1.55 -18.05
CA GLN A 61 -20.85 2.56 -19.09
C GLN A 61 -20.96 2.00 -20.49
N ARG A 62 -20.36 0.82 -20.77
CA ARG A 62 -20.55 0.15 -22.06
C ARG A 62 -22.01 -0.17 -22.32
N VAL A 63 -22.77 -0.50 -21.27
CA VAL A 63 -24.22 -0.70 -21.36
C VAL A 63 -24.94 0.62 -21.68
N ASP A 64 -24.53 1.73 -21.07
CA ASP A 64 -25.09 3.05 -21.35
C ASP A 64 -24.78 3.58 -22.76
N ASP A 65 -23.55 3.38 -23.26
CA ASP A 65 -23.18 3.67 -24.64
C ASP A 65 -24.03 2.86 -25.63
N LEU A 66 -24.18 1.56 -25.38
CA LEU A 66 -25.03 0.68 -26.20
C LEU A 66 -26.52 1.09 -26.13
N ARG A 67 -26.99 1.60 -24.98
CA ARG A 67 -28.35 2.16 -24.85
C ARG A 67 -28.50 3.43 -25.68
N ALA A 68 -27.50 4.32 -25.64
CA ALA A 68 -27.48 5.55 -26.43
C ALA A 68 -27.43 5.28 -27.94
N GLU A 69 -26.55 4.37 -28.39
CA GLU A 69 -26.48 3.92 -29.80
C GLU A 69 -27.79 3.28 -30.25
N ARG A 70 -28.39 2.42 -29.42
CA ARG A 70 -29.70 1.81 -29.70
C ARG A 70 -30.78 2.88 -29.85
N ASP A 71 -30.80 3.87 -28.97
CA ASP A 71 -31.83 4.90 -28.98
C ASP A 71 -31.65 5.86 -30.17
N ALA A 72 -30.42 6.19 -30.55
CA ALA A 72 -30.10 6.91 -31.79
C ALA A 72 -30.51 6.11 -33.04
N ALA A 73 -30.21 4.81 -33.09
CA ALA A 73 -30.62 3.95 -34.20
C ALA A 73 -32.16 3.80 -34.30
N ARG A 74 -32.87 3.83 -33.16
CA ARG A 74 -34.34 3.85 -33.13
C ARG A 74 -34.91 5.15 -33.65
N GLU A 75 -34.28 6.29 -33.34
CA GLU A 75 -34.66 7.59 -33.86
C GLU A 75 -34.46 7.65 -35.39
N GLU A 76 -33.30 7.22 -35.89
CA GLU A 76 -33.03 7.13 -37.34
C GLU A 76 -34.03 6.19 -38.05
N LEU A 77 -34.37 5.06 -37.44
CA LEU A 77 -35.39 4.14 -37.97
C LEU A 77 -36.78 4.79 -38.01
N ALA A 78 -37.15 5.55 -36.98
CA ALA A 78 -38.43 6.26 -36.92
C ALA A 78 -38.52 7.36 -37.99
N GLU A 79 -37.45 8.15 -38.16
CA GLU A 79 -37.36 9.17 -39.22
C GLU A 79 -37.45 8.53 -40.62
N ALA A 80 -36.74 7.42 -40.86
CA ALA A 80 -36.81 6.69 -42.12
C ALA A 80 -38.19 6.09 -42.40
N GLN A 81 -38.92 5.66 -41.36
CA GLN A 81 -40.30 5.20 -41.46
C GLN A 81 -41.27 6.33 -41.80
N GLU A 82 -41.13 7.50 -41.16
CA GLU A 82 -41.94 8.69 -41.47
C GLU A 82 -41.69 9.20 -42.90
N GLU A 83 -40.43 9.21 -43.36
CA GLU A 83 -40.10 9.55 -44.75
C GLU A 83 -40.70 8.53 -45.75
N SER A 84 -40.67 7.25 -45.41
CA SER A 84 -41.29 6.16 -46.17
C SER A 84 -42.82 6.32 -46.27
N GLU A 85 -43.50 6.67 -45.18
CA GLU A 85 -44.95 6.92 -45.17
C GLU A 85 -45.35 8.18 -45.95
N SER A 86 -44.44 9.15 -46.08
CA SER A 86 -44.66 10.37 -46.88
C SER A 86 -44.46 10.19 -48.39
N SER A 87 -43.87 9.07 -48.82
CA SER A 87 -43.68 8.70 -50.23
C SER A 87 -44.79 7.75 -50.68
N GLU A 88 -45.74 8.26 -51.46
CA GLU A 88 -46.88 7.55 -52.07
C GLU A 88 -46.51 6.18 -52.71
N LEU A 89 -46.60 5.09 -51.94
CA LEU A 89 -47.02 3.76 -52.40
C LEU A 89 -47.72 3.04 -51.24
N GLY A 90 -49.03 3.23 -51.18
CA GLY A 90 -49.90 2.56 -50.23
C GLY A 90 -49.96 1.05 -50.41
N GLY A 91 -50.16 0.39 -49.29
CA GLY A 91 -50.75 -0.94 -49.21
C GLY A 91 -49.78 -2.05 -48.84
N LEU A 92 -49.55 -2.23 -47.53
CA LEU A 92 -49.27 -3.53 -46.91
C LEU A 92 -49.64 -3.50 -45.41
N GLU A 93 -50.77 -2.86 -45.08
CA GLU A 93 -51.30 -2.71 -43.71
C GLU A 93 -52.08 -3.96 -43.24
N ASP A 94 -51.85 -5.13 -43.83
CA ASP A 94 -52.70 -6.32 -43.61
C ASP A 94 -51.90 -7.63 -43.44
N LEU A 95 -50.65 -7.59 -42.94
CA LEU A 95 -49.84 -8.81 -42.79
C LEU A 95 -48.98 -8.94 -41.52
N LEU A 96 -49.15 -8.09 -40.50
CA LEU A 96 -48.55 -8.31 -39.18
C LEU A 96 -49.61 -8.03 -38.12
N GLY A 97 -50.27 -9.11 -37.71
CA GLY A 97 -51.31 -9.10 -36.68
C GLY A 97 -50.79 -8.60 -35.34
N GLU A 98 -51.70 -7.95 -34.62
CA GLU A 98 -51.63 -7.62 -33.20
C GLU A 98 -50.94 -8.72 -32.38
N GLY A 99 -49.85 -8.35 -31.71
CA GLY A 99 -49.29 -9.15 -30.63
C GLY A 99 -47.78 -9.16 -30.59
N GLY A 100 -47.19 -8.13 -30.01
CA GLY A 100 -45.80 -8.19 -29.60
C GLY A 100 -45.12 -6.83 -29.66
N LEU A 101 -45.29 -6.03 -28.61
CA LEU A 101 -44.34 -5.00 -28.15
C LEU A 101 -44.82 -4.34 -26.83
N GLU A 102 -45.57 -5.07 -26.00
CA GLU A 102 -46.05 -4.57 -24.70
C GLU A 102 -45.77 -5.59 -23.57
N GLY A 103 -44.63 -6.26 -23.69
CA GLY A 103 -44.12 -7.23 -22.71
C GLY A 103 -42.61 -7.16 -22.49
N LEU A 104 -41.93 -6.13 -23.02
CA LEU A 104 -40.48 -5.95 -22.90
C LEU A 104 -40.07 -4.65 -22.18
N LEU A 105 -41.05 -3.90 -21.63
CA LEU A 105 -40.84 -2.61 -20.95
C LEU A 105 -41.63 -2.52 -19.63
N GLY A 106 -41.88 -3.65 -18.97
CA GLY A 106 -42.64 -3.69 -17.72
C GLY A 106 -42.07 -4.71 -16.75
N GLY A 107 -41.15 -4.26 -15.91
CA GLY A 107 -40.59 -5.01 -14.79
C GLY A 107 -39.99 -4.03 -13.78
N GLU A 108 -40.85 -3.53 -12.90
CA GLU A 108 -40.55 -2.63 -11.79
C GLU A 108 -39.43 -3.18 -10.89
N GLY A 109 -38.42 -2.34 -10.63
CA GLY A 109 -37.88 -2.09 -9.29
C GLY A 109 -37.47 -3.29 -8.44
N GLY A 110 -36.58 -4.15 -8.94
CA GLY A 110 -35.68 -4.95 -8.11
C GLY A 110 -34.38 -4.18 -7.95
N GLY A 111 -34.07 -3.73 -6.73
CA GLY A 111 -33.03 -2.76 -6.43
C GLY A 111 -31.61 -3.24 -6.79
N LEU A 112 -30.75 -2.26 -7.03
CA LEU A 112 -29.29 -2.40 -7.18
C LEU A 112 -28.67 -3.31 -6.10
N GLU A 113 -29.21 -3.32 -4.87
CA GLU A 113 -28.76 -4.21 -3.77
C GLU A 113 -28.88 -5.71 -4.06
N ASP A 114 -29.90 -6.18 -4.79
CA ASP A 114 -30.14 -7.61 -5.01
C ASP A 114 -29.27 -8.19 -6.15
N LEU A 115 -28.77 -7.33 -7.05
CA LEU A 115 -27.84 -7.70 -8.11
C LEU A 115 -26.36 -7.51 -7.68
N LEU A 116 -26.11 -6.54 -6.80
CA LEU A 116 -24.80 -6.34 -6.15
C LEU A 116 -24.47 -7.46 -5.15
N GLY A 117 -25.48 -8.12 -4.56
CA GLY A 117 -25.27 -9.28 -3.70
C GLY A 117 -24.83 -10.57 -4.42
N ASP A 118 -24.98 -10.65 -5.75
CA ASP A 118 -24.66 -11.85 -6.56
C ASP A 118 -23.32 -11.71 -7.33
N LEU A 119 -22.83 -10.47 -7.50
CA LEU A 119 -21.45 -10.16 -7.92
C LEU A 119 -20.60 -9.90 -6.66
N GLY A 120 -20.31 -10.97 -5.92
CA GLY A 120 -19.57 -10.89 -4.67
C GLY A 120 -18.27 -10.09 -4.80
N GLY A 121 -18.16 -8.99 -4.05
CA GLY A 121 -16.94 -8.20 -3.92
C GLY A 121 -17.12 -6.67 -3.86
N MET A 122 -18.21 -6.10 -4.36
CA MET A 122 -18.37 -4.62 -4.38
C MET A 122 -18.89 -3.99 -3.09
N GLY A 123 -19.29 -4.78 -2.09
CA GLY A 123 -19.80 -4.25 -0.81
C GLY A 123 -18.75 -3.54 0.05
N ASP A 124 -17.46 -3.78 -0.22
CA ASP A 124 -16.33 -3.33 0.61
C ASP A 124 -15.46 -2.25 -0.06
N LEU A 125 -15.83 -1.73 -1.24
CA LEU A 125 -15.08 -0.63 -1.86
C LEU A 125 -15.43 0.70 -1.21
N ASP A 126 -14.39 1.47 -0.82
CA ASP A 126 -14.58 2.79 -0.22
C ASP A 126 -15.34 3.72 -1.19
N PRO A 127 -16.41 4.41 -0.76
CA PRO A 127 -17.17 5.31 -1.61
C PRO A 127 -16.33 6.37 -2.31
N VAL A 128 -15.23 6.82 -1.70
CA VAL A 128 -14.32 7.81 -2.31
C VAL A 128 -13.65 7.24 -3.57
N LEU A 129 -13.26 5.95 -3.56
CA LEU A 129 -12.69 5.29 -4.72
C LEU A 129 -13.69 5.21 -5.87
N LEU A 130 -14.97 4.94 -5.59
CA LEU A 130 -16.00 4.99 -6.63
C LEU A 130 -16.17 6.40 -7.22
N GLU A 131 -15.92 7.46 -6.44
CA GLU A 131 -15.99 8.83 -6.95
C GLU A 131 -14.80 9.14 -7.88
N CYS A 132 -13.57 8.80 -7.49
CA CYS A 132 -12.38 8.98 -8.35
C CYS A 132 -12.44 8.13 -9.61
N LEU A 133 -12.80 6.86 -9.46
CA LEU A 133 -12.87 5.93 -10.58
C LEU A 133 -14.15 6.15 -11.40
N GLY A 134 -15.23 6.66 -10.84
CA GLY A 134 -16.53 6.78 -11.52
C GLY A 134 -16.88 8.18 -12.07
N SER A 135 -16.44 9.26 -11.43
CA SER A 135 -16.89 10.62 -11.75
C SER A 135 -15.73 11.56 -12.11
N GLY A 136 -15.63 11.91 -13.38
CA GLY A 136 -14.70 12.94 -13.87
C GLY A 136 -13.27 12.48 -14.20
N GLY A 137 -12.78 11.37 -13.63
CA GLY A 137 -11.46 10.80 -13.94
C GLY A 137 -11.44 9.95 -15.22
N LEU A 138 -12.43 9.09 -15.41
CA LEU A 138 -12.37 8.17 -16.55
C LEU A 138 -12.72 8.80 -17.90
N GLY A 139 -13.34 9.98 -17.98
CA GLY A 139 -13.61 10.66 -19.26
C GLY A 139 -13.99 9.73 -20.43
N LEU A 140 -14.82 8.71 -20.17
CA LEU A 140 -15.06 7.58 -21.08
C LEU A 140 -16.10 7.95 -22.13
N GLY A 141 -15.76 8.95 -22.94
CA GLY A 141 -16.31 9.06 -24.28
C GLY A 141 -15.38 8.31 -25.22
N GLY A 142 -15.84 7.20 -25.78
CA GLY A 142 -15.10 6.27 -26.65
C GLY A 142 -14.32 6.91 -27.81
N GLY A 143 -13.17 7.49 -27.50
CA GLY A 143 -12.24 8.11 -28.44
C GLY A 143 -10.86 8.45 -27.85
N GLY A 144 -10.50 7.90 -26.69
CA GLY A 144 -9.10 7.90 -26.22
C GLY A 144 -8.26 7.03 -27.14
N ASP A 145 -7.08 7.50 -27.54
CA ASP A 145 -6.15 6.71 -28.35
C ASP A 145 -5.75 5.46 -27.54
N SER A 146 -6.37 4.33 -27.86
CA SER A 146 -5.99 3.01 -27.35
C SER A 146 -4.51 2.77 -27.58
N ILE A 147 -3.85 2.04 -26.67
CA ILE A 147 -2.46 1.59 -26.85
C ILE A 147 -2.32 1.04 -28.28
N PRO A 148 -1.45 1.61 -29.12
CA PRO A 148 -1.41 1.28 -30.54
C PRO A 148 -0.84 -0.12 -30.74
N ASP A 149 -1.38 -0.87 -31.70
CA ASP A 149 -0.73 -2.11 -32.16
C ASP A 149 0.70 -1.81 -32.63
N GLY A 150 1.70 -2.52 -32.09
CA GLY A 150 3.11 -2.25 -32.42
C GLY A 150 4.10 -3.18 -31.72
N ASP A 151 5.39 -2.87 -31.85
CA ASP A 151 6.40 -3.46 -30.96
C ASP A 151 6.29 -2.86 -29.54
N LEU A 152 6.90 -3.52 -28.56
CA LEU A 152 6.85 -3.09 -27.16
C LEU A 152 7.36 -1.66 -26.97
N GLU A 153 8.40 -1.25 -27.70
CA GLU A 153 8.97 0.10 -27.65
C GLU A 153 7.92 1.15 -28.05
N THR A 154 7.18 0.91 -29.13
CA THR A 154 6.09 1.81 -29.57
C THR A 154 4.96 1.88 -28.55
N GLN A 155 4.61 0.74 -27.94
CA GLN A 155 3.51 0.66 -26.96
C GLN A 155 3.88 1.36 -25.65
N VAL A 156 5.08 1.11 -25.14
CA VAL A 156 5.63 1.79 -23.95
C VAL A 156 5.69 3.30 -24.16
N ALA A 157 6.17 3.77 -25.32
CA ALA A 157 6.22 5.19 -25.63
C ALA A 157 4.82 5.83 -25.63
N ALA A 158 3.79 5.09 -26.07
CA ALA A 158 2.41 5.54 -26.00
C ALA A 158 1.90 5.63 -24.55
N ILE A 159 2.18 4.62 -23.70
CA ILE A 159 1.82 4.66 -22.27
C ILE A 159 2.55 5.80 -21.57
N GLN A 160 3.84 6.01 -21.85
CA GLN A 160 4.63 7.10 -21.30
C GLN A 160 4.03 8.47 -21.63
N GLN A 161 3.59 8.65 -22.88
CA GLN A 161 2.90 9.86 -23.30
C GLN A 161 1.55 10.03 -22.59
N LEU A 162 0.79 8.95 -22.40
CA LEU A 162 -0.47 9.00 -21.66
C LEU A 162 -0.24 9.39 -20.19
N VAL A 163 0.80 8.86 -19.53
CA VAL A 163 1.18 9.29 -18.16
C VAL A 163 1.50 10.80 -18.18
N GLU A 164 2.26 11.28 -19.15
CA GLU A 164 2.58 12.70 -19.25
C GLU A 164 1.34 13.58 -19.44
N GLU A 165 0.39 13.16 -20.28
CA GLU A 165 -0.80 13.93 -20.62
C GLU A 165 -1.89 13.87 -19.54
N GLU A 166 -2.10 12.69 -18.93
CA GLU A 166 -3.21 12.41 -18.02
C GLU A 166 -2.81 12.55 -16.54
N ARG A 167 -1.64 12.05 -16.15
CA ARG A 167 -1.08 12.21 -14.79
C ARG A 167 -0.34 13.54 -14.61
N GLY A 168 0.18 14.11 -15.70
CA GLY A 168 0.85 15.42 -15.68
C GLY A 168 2.33 15.37 -15.28
N LEU A 169 2.92 14.18 -15.18
CA LEU A 169 4.34 14.00 -14.88
C LEU A 169 5.17 14.04 -16.19
N PRO A 170 6.19 14.90 -16.30
CA PRO A 170 6.95 14.99 -17.53
C PRO A 170 7.72 13.69 -17.81
N ALA A 171 7.77 13.26 -19.08
CA ALA A 171 8.69 12.23 -19.49
C ALA A 171 10.14 12.69 -19.19
N GLY A 172 10.80 11.98 -18.26
CA GLY A 172 12.16 12.26 -17.82
C GLY A 172 13.23 11.89 -18.86
N ASP A 173 14.45 11.62 -18.40
CA ASP A 173 15.48 11.00 -19.25
C ASP A 173 15.02 9.60 -19.71
N GLU A 174 15.68 9.05 -20.73
CA GLU A 174 15.35 7.73 -21.30
C GLU A 174 15.50 6.63 -20.22
N VAL A 175 14.37 6.13 -19.70
CA VAL A 175 14.31 5.04 -18.70
C VAL A 175 14.66 3.73 -19.39
N ASP A 176 15.56 2.94 -18.79
CA ASP A 176 15.90 1.61 -19.32
C ASP A 176 14.81 0.61 -18.93
N ILE A 177 13.97 0.23 -19.90
CA ILE A 177 12.81 -0.63 -19.69
C ILE A 177 13.10 -2.03 -20.24
N GLU A 178 13.02 -3.04 -19.37
CA GLU A 178 13.21 -4.46 -19.72
C GLU A 178 11.92 -5.25 -19.49
N PHE A 179 11.43 -5.91 -20.55
CA PHE A 179 10.33 -6.87 -20.47
C PHE A 179 10.91 -8.28 -20.27
N VAL A 180 10.51 -8.93 -19.20
CA VAL A 180 10.95 -10.27 -18.82
C VAL A 180 9.75 -11.14 -18.46
N SER A 181 9.94 -12.46 -18.40
CA SER A 181 8.90 -13.35 -17.88
C SER A 181 8.58 -13.03 -16.42
N LEU A 182 7.36 -13.33 -15.98
CA LEU A 182 6.94 -13.15 -14.59
C LEU A 182 7.90 -13.84 -13.59
N ASP A 183 8.28 -15.09 -13.84
CA ASP A 183 9.27 -15.83 -13.02
C ASP A 183 10.62 -15.10 -12.90
N GLU A 184 11.02 -14.34 -13.93
CA GLU A 184 12.31 -13.65 -13.96
C GLU A 184 12.24 -12.33 -13.19
N VAL A 185 11.13 -11.58 -13.27
CA VAL A 185 10.96 -10.38 -12.43
C VAL A 185 10.88 -10.75 -10.95
N GLN A 186 10.14 -11.82 -10.62
CA GLN A 186 10.02 -12.33 -9.25
C GLN A 186 11.38 -12.77 -8.70
N ARG A 187 12.15 -13.54 -9.48
CA ARG A 187 13.52 -13.93 -9.12
C ARG A 187 14.41 -12.72 -8.85
N ARG A 188 14.36 -11.69 -9.70
CA ARG A 188 15.16 -10.47 -9.52
C ARG A 188 14.72 -9.68 -8.29
N ALA A 189 13.41 -9.55 -8.04
CA ALA A 189 12.88 -8.89 -6.84
C ALA A 189 13.31 -9.60 -5.55
N VAL A 190 13.26 -10.94 -5.55
CA VAL A 190 13.77 -11.79 -4.46
C VAL A 190 15.27 -11.55 -4.25
N GLU A 191 16.07 -11.52 -5.31
CA GLU A 191 17.53 -11.29 -5.20
C GLU A 191 17.87 -9.91 -4.65
N LEU A 192 17.20 -8.86 -5.12
CA LEU A 192 17.37 -7.49 -4.61
C LEU A 192 17.04 -7.42 -3.12
N THR A 193 15.87 -7.95 -2.73
CA THR A 193 15.42 -7.94 -1.35
C THR A 193 16.36 -8.75 -0.44
N GLN A 194 16.81 -9.92 -0.89
CA GLN A 194 17.73 -10.77 -0.12
C GLN A 194 19.05 -10.08 0.21
N ASP A 195 19.56 -9.24 -0.68
CA ASP A 195 20.81 -8.51 -0.47
C ASP A 195 20.67 -7.38 0.57
N GLU A 196 19.44 -6.94 0.84
CA GLU A 196 19.11 -5.84 1.76
C GLU A 196 18.60 -6.32 3.11
N LEU A 197 18.08 -7.55 3.19
CA LEU A 197 17.56 -8.14 4.42
C LEU A 197 18.63 -8.37 5.49
N ASP A 198 18.34 -7.96 6.73
CA ASP A 198 19.08 -8.34 7.92
C ASP A 198 18.35 -9.47 8.68
N PRO A 199 18.84 -10.73 8.62
CA PRO A 199 18.20 -11.85 9.29
C PRO A 199 18.11 -11.71 10.81
N GLN A 200 19.05 -10.98 11.44
CA GLN A 200 18.98 -10.74 12.88
C GLN A 200 17.84 -9.80 13.23
N ARG A 201 17.60 -8.78 12.39
CA ARG A 201 16.49 -7.86 12.56
C ARG A 201 15.15 -8.53 12.31
N ALA A 202 15.03 -9.30 11.23
CA ALA A 202 13.82 -10.09 10.96
C ALA A 202 13.47 -11.06 12.10
N ALA A 203 14.48 -11.66 12.76
CA ALA A 203 14.26 -12.50 13.93
C ALA A 203 13.82 -11.72 15.20
N VAL A 204 14.12 -10.43 15.29
CA VAL A 204 13.57 -9.55 16.34
C VAL A 204 12.12 -9.21 16.03
N ASP A 205 11.81 -8.91 14.78
CA ASP A 205 10.48 -8.53 14.33
C ASP A 205 9.51 -9.71 14.40
N SER A 206 9.98 -10.92 14.08
CA SER A 206 9.25 -12.17 14.30
C SER A 206 8.85 -12.34 15.77
N ARG A 207 9.74 -12.00 16.71
CA ARG A 207 9.43 -12.06 18.15
C ARG A 207 8.47 -10.96 18.59
N LEU A 208 8.55 -9.76 18.01
CA LEU A 208 7.60 -8.68 18.25
C LEU A 208 6.19 -9.10 17.80
N LEU A 209 6.05 -9.53 16.55
CA LEU A 209 4.78 -9.94 15.97
C LEU A 209 4.21 -11.17 16.68
N ALA A 210 5.03 -12.16 17.02
CA ALA A 210 4.58 -13.32 17.78
C ALA A 210 4.11 -12.97 19.20
N ALA A 211 4.79 -12.04 19.89
CA ALA A 211 4.35 -11.58 21.22
C ALA A 211 2.99 -10.89 21.18
N LEU A 212 2.71 -10.16 20.09
CA LEU A 212 1.41 -9.52 19.82
C LEU A 212 0.35 -10.50 19.30
N GLY A 213 0.74 -11.72 18.89
CA GLY A 213 -0.18 -12.70 18.31
C GLY A 213 -0.51 -12.43 16.84
N ALA A 214 0.34 -11.68 16.14
CA ALA A 214 0.19 -11.40 14.71
C ALA A 214 0.73 -12.54 13.82
N VAL A 215 1.62 -13.38 14.36
CA VAL A 215 2.19 -14.55 13.68
C VAL A 215 2.45 -15.65 14.70
N GLU A 216 2.58 -16.89 14.25
CA GLU A 216 3.02 -17.98 15.11
C GLU A 216 4.45 -17.76 15.67
N PRO A 217 4.74 -18.19 16.91
CA PRO A 217 6.10 -18.15 17.44
C PRO A 217 7.09 -18.93 16.58
N GLY A 218 8.12 -18.24 16.08
CA GLY A 218 9.16 -18.84 15.25
C GLY A 218 8.92 -18.76 13.74
N THR A 219 7.89 -18.05 13.29
CA THR A 219 7.69 -17.72 11.88
C THR A 219 8.93 -17.08 11.28
N ASP A 220 9.38 -17.62 10.15
CA ASP A 220 10.48 -17.08 9.37
C ASP A 220 9.96 -15.93 8.49
N LEU A 221 10.01 -14.71 9.03
CA LEU A 221 9.53 -13.52 8.31
C LEU A 221 10.32 -13.24 7.02
N VAL A 222 11.60 -13.61 6.97
CA VAL A 222 12.38 -13.50 5.74
C VAL A 222 11.74 -14.38 4.68
N GLN A 223 11.51 -15.65 5.00
CA GLN A 223 10.91 -16.56 4.03
C GLN A 223 9.49 -16.13 3.65
N ALA A 224 8.66 -15.71 4.60
CA ALA A 224 7.31 -15.22 4.32
C ALA A 224 7.32 -14.03 3.35
N GLN A 225 8.25 -13.10 3.51
CA GLN A 225 8.41 -11.98 2.59
C GLN A 225 8.85 -12.45 1.20
N LEU A 226 9.83 -13.35 1.13
CA LEU A 226 10.29 -13.88 -0.16
C LEU A 226 9.21 -14.66 -0.90
N ASP A 227 8.40 -15.44 -0.17
CA ASP A 227 7.26 -16.17 -0.73
C ASP A 227 6.21 -15.19 -1.26
N ALA A 228 5.99 -14.06 -0.58
CA ALA A 228 5.08 -13.01 -1.05
C ALA A 228 5.57 -12.33 -2.34
N LEU A 229 6.88 -12.08 -2.44
CA LEU A 229 7.49 -11.54 -3.67
C LEU A 229 7.35 -12.51 -4.85
N ASP A 230 7.57 -13.80 -4.60
CA ASP A 230 7.41 -14.88 -5.58
C ASP A 230 5.94 -15.03 -6.02
N ALA A 231 4.99 -14.73 -5.15
CA ALA A 231 3.57 -14.78 -5.47
C ALA A 231 3.05 -13.56 -6.26
N GLY A 232 3.62 -12.37 -6.01
CA GLY A 232 2.90 -11.12 -6.28
C GLY A 232 3.54 -10.13 -7.25
N VAL A 233 4.86 -10.14 -7.44
CA VAL A 233 5.57 -9.05 -8.14
C VAL A 233 5.28 -9.06 -9.65
N GLY A 234 4.56 -8.05 -10.14
CA GLY A 234 4.34 -7.84 -11.58
C GLY A 234 5.41 -7.01 -12.28
N GLY A 235 6.15 -6.17 -11.54
CA GLY A 235 7.15 -5.23 -12.04
C GLY A 235 7.84 -4.49 -10.90
N PHE A 236 8.91 -3.77 -11.23
CA PHE A 236 9.53 -2.80 -10.31
C PHE A 236 10.34 -1.72 -11.05
N TYR A 237 10.38 -0.52 -10.49
CA TYR A 237 11.31 0.55 -10.81
C TYR A 237 12.42 0.63 -9.74
N ASN A 238 13.68 0.70 -10.18
CA ASN A 238 14.82 0.89 -9.30
C ASN A 238 15.31 2.36 -9.41
N PRO A 239 15.14 3.20 -8.37
CA PRO A 239 15.55 4.60 -8.42
C PRO A 239 17.09 4.79 -8.44
N GLU A 240 17.88 3.83 -7.95
CA GLU A 240 19.34 3.93 -7.98
C GLU A 240 19.92 3.72 -9.38
N THR A 241 19.35 2.78 -10.14
CA THR A 241 19.80 2.44 -11.50
C THR A 241 18.96 3.09 -12.59
N GLN A 242 17.80 3.67 -12.23
CA GLN A 242 16.78 4.18 -13.15
C GLN A 242 16.32 3.13 -14.17
N GLN A 243 16.30 1.87 -13.74
CA GLN A 243 15.86 0.72 -14.54
C GLN A 243 14.44 0.34 -14.14
N LEU A 244 13.64 -0.02 -15.13
CA LEU A 244 12.27 -0.47 -14.96
C LEU A 244 12.15 -1.89 -15.55
N VAL A 245 11.70 -2.84 -14.74
CA VAL A 245 11.58 -4.25 -15.13
C VAL A 245 10.12 -4.65 -15.08
N ILE A 246 9.57 -5.09 -16.22
CA ILE A 246 8.17 -5.49 -16.36
C ILE A 246 8.11 -7.02 -16.50
N GLY A 247 7.31 -7.66 -15.65
CA GLY A 247 7.04 -9.10 -15.62
C GLY A 247 6.05 -9.59 -16.66
N SER A 248 6.10 -9.05 -17.88
CA SER A 248 5.34 -9.55 -19.02
C SER A 248 6.25 -9.66 -20.25
N GLU A 249 6.01 -10.64 -21.12
CA GLU A 249 6.73 -10.80 -22.38
C GLU A 249 6.05 -10.05 -23.54
N GLU A 250 4.83 -9.56 -23.31
CA GLU A 250 3.99 -8.84 -24.25
C GLU A 250 3.25 -7.69 -23.55
N MET A 251 2.57 -6.84 -24.33
CA MET A 251 1.76 -5.76 -23.77
C MET A 251 0.30 -6.20 -23.71
N ASP A 252 0.06 -7.22 -22.89
CA ASP A 252 -1.29 -7.64 -22.49
C ASP A 252 -1.84 -6.70 -21.40
N GLY A 253 -3.06 -6.94 -20.92
CA GLY A 253 -3.68 -6.10 -19.89
C GLY A 253 -2.81 -5.98 -18.63
N LEU A 254 -2.12 -7.06 -18.24
CA LEU A 254 -1.18 -7.05 -17.12
C LEU A 254 0.07 -6.22 -17.42
N GLY A 255 0.71 -6.44 -18.57
CA GLY A 255 1.86 -5.65 -19.02
C GLY A 255 1.54 -4.16 -19.07
N ALA A 256 0.34 -3.79 -19.54
CA ALA A 256 -0.11 -2.41 -19.61
C ALA A 256 -0.36 -1.78 -18.22
N LEU A 257 -1.01 -2.51 -17.31
CA LEU A 257 -1.23 -2.09 -15.92
C LEU A 257 0.10 -1.81 -15.21
N VAL A 258 1.00 -2.79 -15.23
CA VAL A 258 2.31 -2.71 -14.57
C VAL A 258 3.15 -1.60 -15.22
N THR A 259 3.16 -1.50 -16.55
CA THR A 259 3.90 -0.44 -17.25
C THR A 259 3.40 0.95 -16.86
N ALA A 260 2.07 1.15 -16.77
CA ALA A 260 1.51 2.42 -16.33
C ALA A 260 1.89 2.75 -14.88
N HIS A 261 1.82 1.77 -13.96
CA HIS A 261 2.23 1.92 -12.56
C HIS A 261 3.70 2.33 -12.44
N GLU A 262 4.59 1.56 -13.06
CA GLU A 262 6.03 1.80 -12.92
C GLU A 262 6.52 3.06 -13.63
N LEU A 263 5.85 3.48 -14.70
CA LEU A 263 6.14 4.76 -15.34
C LEU A 263 5.78 5.95 -14.45
N VAL A 264 4.76 5.85 -13.59
CA VAL A 264 4.48 6.89 -12.59
C VAL A 264 5.65 7.01 -11.62
N HIS A 265 6.15 5.89 -11.08
CA HIS A 265 7.34 5.88 -10.22
C HIS A 265 8.54 6.55 -10.89
N ALA A 266 8.87 6.12 -12.11
CA ALA A 266 10.02 6.64 -12.84
C ALA A 266 9.90 8.14 -13.17
N GLN A 267 8.71 8.60 -13.57
CA GLN A 267 8.49 10.00 -13.91
C GLN A 267 8.38 10.90 -12.66
N ALA A 268 7.79 10.40 -11.57
CA ALA A 268 7.74 11.10 -10.29
C ALA A 268 9.16 11.28 -9.72
N ASP A 269 10.00 10.24 -9.76
CA ASP A 269 11.40 10.33 -9.34
C ASP A 269 12.17 11.35 -10.19
N ALA A 270 12.00 11.32 -11.51
CA ALA A 270 12.65 12.27 -12.41
C ALA A 270 12.20 13.72 -12.19
N ALA A 271 10.92 13.95 -11.88
CA ALA A 271 10.35 15.29 -11.75
C ALA A 271 10.58 15.90 -10.36
N MET A 272 10.46 15.10 -9.31
CA MET A 272 10.37 15.55 -7.91
C MET A 272 11.35 14.85 -6.98
N GLY A 273 11.81 13.64 -7.34
CA GLY A 273 12.54 12.72 -6.47
C GLY A 273 11.60 11.97 -5.53
N LEU A 274 11.87 10.69 -5.30
CA LEU A 274 11.11 9.91 -4.32
C LEU A 274 11.52 10.24 -2.88
N PRO A 275 10.57 10.33 -1.92
CA PRO A 275 10.88 10.41 -0.50
C PRO A 275 11.82 9.30 -0.03
N ASP A 276 12.93 9.66 0.63
CA ASP A 276 13.92 8.72 1.16
C ASP A 276 13.39 8.05 2.44
N GLN A 277 12.78 6.87 2.29
CA GLN A 277 12.16 6.14 3.38
C GLN A 277 13.15 5.71 4.47
N GLU A 278 14.39 5.33 4.14
CA GLU A 278 15.42 5.00 5.15
C GLU A 278 15.74 6.23 6.00
N ALA A 279 15.93 7.39 5.36
CA ALA A 279 16.14 8.62 6.09
C ALA A 279 14.93 9.00 6.96
N ILE A 280 13.70 8.80 6.47
CA ILE A 280 12.48 9.09 7.23
C ILE A 280 12.38 8.19 8.46
N ALA A 281 12.60 6.87 8.37
CA ALA A 281 12.46 6.06 9.57
C ALA A 281 13.61 6.27 10.57
N LEU A 282 14.81 6.62 10.10
CA LEU A 282 15.90 7.01 10.99
C LEU A 282 15.58 8.25 11.81
N ASP A 283 14.84 9.20 11.23
CA ASP A 283 14.51 10.47 11.86
C ASP A 283 13.20 10.41 12.67
N SER A 284 12.17 9.77 12.12
CA SER A 284 10.77 9.84 12.57
C SER A 284 10.11 8.47 12.83
N GLY A 285 10.83 7.36 12.65
CA GLY A 285 10.32 6.01 12.92
C GLY A 285 9.61 5.33 11.74
N SER A 286 9.36 4.03 11.90
CA SER A 286 8.86 3.17 10.83
C SER A 286 7.44 3.52 10.36
N ASP A 287 6.58 4.07 11.23
CA ASP A 287 5.22 4.48 10.86
C ASP A 287 5.24 5.64 9.85
N ALA A 288 6.11 6.62 10.06
CA ALA A 288 6.29 7.74 9.14
C ALA A 288 6.84 7.30 7.78
N ALA A 289 7.82 6.39 7.78
CA ALA A 289 8.37 5.86 6.53
C ALA A 289 7.35 5.01 5.77
N TYR A 290 6.52 4.26 6.49
CA TYR A 290 5.46 3.47 5.89
C TYR A 290 4.32 4.35 5.36
N ALA A 291 3.96 5.43 6.06
CA ALA A 291 3.03 6.44 5.54
C ALA A 291 3.55 7.10 4.25
N ALA A 292 4.84 7.43 4.19
CA ALA A 292 5.49 7.94 2.99
C ALA A 292 5.38 6.96 1.80
N LEU A 293 5.62 5.66 2.05
CA LEU A 293 5.43 4.62 1.04
C LEU A 293 4.00 4.59 0.49
N ASN A 294 3.00 4.73 1.35
CA ASN A 294 1.59 4.72 0.96
C ASN A 294 1.22 5.87 0.02
N ALA A 295 1.81 7.06 0.18
CA ALA A 295 1.59 8.16 -0.76
C ALA A 295 2.19 7.84 -2.15
N ILE A 296 3.40 7.25 -2.18
CA ILE A 296 4.12 6.87 -3.40
C ILE A 296 3.37 5.76 -4.16
N GLU A 297 3.03 4.65 -3.48
CA GLU A 297 2.30 3.55 -4.12
C GLU A 297 0.86 3.92 -4.43
N GLY A 298 0.23 4.75 -3.60
CA GLY A 298 -1.12 5.24 -3.83
C GLY A 298 -1.23 6.09 -5.10
N ASP A 299 -0.23 6.91 -5.41
CA ASP A 299 -0.16 7.68 -6.67
C ASP A 299 -0.15 6.76 -7.89
N ALA A 300 0.82 5.85 -7.95
CA ALA A 300 0.98 4.90 -9.05
C ALA A 300 -0.26 3.97 -9.19
N SER A 301 -0.83 3.53 -8.07
CA SER A 301 -2.03 2.68 -8.03
C SER A 301 -3.26 3.44 -8.54
N LEU A 302 -3.50 4.66 -8.07
CA LEU A 302 -4.66 5.45 -8.50
C LEU A 302 -4.60 5.71 -10.01
N TYR A 303 -3.45 6.13 -10.52
CA TYR A 303 -3.29 6.40 -11.93
C TYR A 303 -3.42 5.14 -12.79
N SER A 304 -2.74 4.05 -12.42
CA SER A 304 -2.77 2.80 -13.19
C SER A 304 -4.18 2.22 -13.26
N GLN A 305 -4.99 2.33 -12.20
CA GLN A 305 -6.40 1.94 -12.19
C GLN A 305 -7.27 2.82 -13.10
N GLN A 306 -7.05 4.14 -13.11
CA GLN A 306 -7.72 5.03 -14.07
C GLN A 306 -7.31 4.70 -15.51
N PHE A 307 -6.03 4.42 -15.72
CA PHE A 307 -5.46 4.09 -17.03
C PHE A 307 -6.11 2.82 -17.60
N ILE A 308 -6.16 1.72 -16.85
CA ILE A 308 -6.76 0.48 -17.36
C ILE A 308 -8.26 0.63 -17.64
N GLY A 309 -8.99 1.35 -16.77
CA GLY A 309 -10.41 1.60 -16.97
C GLY A 309 -10.72 2.41 -18.23
N ARG A 310 -9.74 3.21 -18.69
CA ARG A 310 -9.87 4.11 -19.85
C ARG A 310 -9.33 3.53 -21.14
N HIS A 311 -8.24 2.78 -21.08
CA HIS A 311 -7.45 2.42 -22.26
C HIS A 311 -7.45 0.94 -22.57
N LEU A 312 -7.82 0.06 -21.63
CA LEU A 312 -7.92 -1.38 -21.91
C LEU A 312 -9.30 -1.79 -22.46
N PRO A 313 -9.33 -2.74 -23.40
CA PRO A 313 -10.59 -3.33 -23.83
C PRO A 313 -11.17 -4.22 -22.71
N LEU A 314 -12.49 -4.41 -22.73
CA LEU A 314 -13.22 -5.11 -21.66
C LEU A 314 -12.74 -6.56 -21.45
N ASP A 315 -12.31 -7.25 -22.50
CA ASP A 315 -11.80 -8.62 -22.39
C ASP A 315 -10.45 -8.69 -21.66
N GLU A 316 -9.57 -7.70 -21.83
CA GLU A 316 -8.33 -7.57 -21.06
C GLU A 316 -8.62 -7.21 -19.59
N LEU A 317 -9.59 -6.33 -19.32
CA LEU A 317 -10.04 -6.03 -17.95
C LEU A 317 -10.58 -7.26 -17.24
N LEU A 318 -11.37 -8.10 -17.93
CA LEU A 318 -11.86 -9.36 -17.37
C LEU A 318 -10.75 -10.38 -17.13
N ALA A 319 -9.73 -10.41 -18.00
CA ALA A 319 -8.55 -11.27 -17.79
C ALA A 319 -7.74 -10.82 -16.57
N LEU A 320 -7.55 -9.51 -16.39
CA LEU A 320 -6.94 -8.92 -15.18
C LEU A 320 -7.71 -9.30 -13.91
N GLN A 321 -9.04 -9.22 -13.95
CA GLN A 321 -9.88 -9.64 -12.82
C GLN A 321 -9.65 -11.12 -12.46
N GLU A 322 -9.55 -12.00 -13.45
CA GLU A 322 -9.26 -13.42 -13.22
C GLU A 322 -7.86 -13.65 -12.65
N ALA A 323 -6.85 -12.93 -13.15
CA ALA A 323 -5.48 -12.99 -12.64
C ALA A 323 -5.39 -12.55 -11.18
N SER A 324 -6.08 -11.46 -10.81
CA SER A 324 -6.07 -10.92 -9.46
C SER A 324 -6.59 -11.90 -8.39
N GLY A 325 -7.56 -12.74 -8.74
CA GLY A 325 -8.09 -13.76 -7.84
C GLY A 325 -7.09 -14.87 -7.49
N GLN A 326 -6.07 -15.10 -8.33
CA GLN A 326 -4.97 -16.02 -8.00
C GLN A 326 -4.00 -15.37 -7.01
N THR A 327 -3.60 -14.12 -7.25
CA THR A 327 -2.73 -13.37 -6.33
C THR A 327 -3.33 -13.23 -4.94
N SER A 328 -4.65 -12.97 -4.83
CA SER A 328 -5.35 -12.96 -3.53
C SER A 328 -5.20 -14.29 -2.79
N ALA A 329 -5.34 -15.42 -3.48
CA ALA A 329 -5.21 -16.74 -2.84
C ALA A 329 -3.79 -17.04 -2.33
N ASP A 330 -2.76 -16.48 -2.99
CA ASP A 330 -1.38 -16.64 -2.53
C ASP A 330 -1.07 -15.71 -1.34
N LEU A 331 -1.65 -14.50 -1.29
CA LEU A 331 -1.57 -13.61 -0.13
C LEU A 331 -2.31 -14.17 1.08
N ASP A 332 -3.47 -14.80 0.89
CA ASP A 332 -4.25 -15.50 1.92
C ASP A 332 -3.46 -16.66 2.57
N ALA A 333 -2.37 -17.13 1.96
CA ALA A 333 -1.50 -18.15 2.50
C ALA A 333 -0.44 -17.60 3.47
N LEU A 334 -0.22 -16.29 3.49
CA LEU A 334 0.67 -15.61 4.42
C LEU A 334 -0.06 -15.35 5.75
N PRO A 335 0.67 -15.13 6.86
CA PRO A 335 0.06 -14.58 8.07
C PRO A 335 -0.65 -13.26 7.75
N HIS A 336 -1.85 -13.05 8.29
CA HIS A 336 -2.73 -11.91 7.97
C HIS A 336 -2.02 -10.57 8.08
N PHE A 337 -1.25 -10.38 9.16
CA PHE A 337 -0.50 -9.15 9.38
C PHE A 337 0.51 -8.87 8.26
N VAL A 338 1.17 -9.92 7.75
CA VAL A 338 2.15 -9.80 6.66
C VAL A 338 1.44 -9.51 5.33
N ALA A 339 0.32 -10.18 5.05
CA ALA A 339 -0.49 -9.90 3.87
C ALA A 339 -0.96 -8.44 3.86
N ARG A 340 -1.61 -7.99 4.94
CA ARG A 340 -2.09 -6.60 5.06
C ARG A 340 -0.98 -5.56 4.95
N GLN A 341 0.20 -5.83 5.51
CA GLN A 341 1.35 -4.94 5.38
C GLN A 341 1.81 -4.77 3.92
N LEU A 342 1.64 -5.79 3.07
CA LEU A 342 1.98 -5.71 1.65
C LEU A 342 0.88 -5.04 0.83
N GLU A 343 -0.39 -5.24 1.20
CA GLU A 343 -1.54 -4.70 0.46
C GLU A 343 -1.82 -3.23 0.73
N PHE A 344 -1.60 -2.78 1.97
CA PHE A 344 -2.05 -1.48 2.45
C PHE A 344 -1.56 -0.27 1.61
N PRO A 345 -0.30 -0.23 1.13
CA PRO A 345 0.17 0.82 0.20
C PRO A 345 -0.62 0.93 -1.11
N TYR A 346 -1.21 -0.18 -1.59
CA TYR A 346 -1.93 -0.25 -2.86
C TYR A 346 -3.42 0.03 -2.69
N VAL A 347 -4.02 -0.39 -1.57
CA VAL A 347 -5.46 -0.26 -1.33
C VAL A 347 -5.78 1.02 -0.54
N GLU A 348 -5.29 1.12 0.69
CA GLU A 348 -5.48 2.30 1.53
C GLU A 348 -4.66 3.49 1.03
N GLY A 349 -3.44 3.27 0.55
CA GLY A 349 -2.62 4.31 -0.09
C GLY A 349 -3.33 4.94 -1.30
N MET A 350 -3.93 4.12 -2.18
CA MET A 350 -4.72 4.63 -3.31
C MET A 350 -6.00 5.36 -2.86
N THR A 351 -6.65 4.88 -1.79
CA THR A 351 -7.82 5.53 -1.21
C THR A 351 -7.46 6.92 -0.68
N PHE A 352 -6.33 7.04 0.01
CA PHE A 352 -5.75 8.31 0.44
C PHE A 352 -5.43 9.23 -0.75
N THR A 353 -4.72 8.73 -1.77
CA THR A 353 -4.39 9.51 -2.97
C THR A 353 -5.64 9.97 -3.71
N CYS A 354 -6.69 9.14 -3.75
CA CYS A 354 -7.97 9.49 -4.32
C CYS A 354 -8.62 10.68 -3.59
N ASP A 355 -8.63 10.67 -2.26
CA ASP A 355 -9.13 11.82 -1.47
C ASP A 355 -8.35 13.11 -1.79
N VAL A 356 -7.01 13.04 -1.79
CA VAL A 356 -6.14 14.18 -2.14
C VAL A 356 -6.38 14.66 -3.58
N PHE A 357 -6.57 13.73 -4.52
CA PHE A 357 -6.88 14.02 -5.92
C PHE A 357 -8.23 14.72 -6.07
N LEU A 358 -9.26 14.32 -5.31
CA LEU A 358 -10.57 14.98 -5.35
C LEU A 358 -10.54 16.40 -4.78
N ASP A 359 -9.65 16.69 -3.81
CA ASP A 359 -9.50 18.04 -3.24
C ASP A 359 -8.81 19.01 -4.22
N GLY A 360 -7.74 18.58 -4.90
CA GLY A 360 -6.91 19.49 -5.68
C GLY A 360 -6.28 18.95 -6.96
N GLY A 361 -6.73 17.79 -7.45
CA GLY A 361 -6.21 17.13 -8.65
C GLY A 361 -4.77 16.63 -8.48
N TRP A 362 -4.11 16.33 -9.59
CA TRP A 362 -2.74 15.81 -9.60
C TRP A 362 -1.70 16.75 -8.97
N GLU A 363 -1.90 18.08 -9.01
CA GLU A 363 -1.02 19.03 -8.31
C GLU A 363 -1.10 18.86 -6.78
N ALA A 364 -2.25 18.40 -6.24
CA ALA A 364 -2.35 18.05 -4.83
C ALA A 364 -1.63 16.75 -4.50
N VAL A 365 -1.75 15.74 -5.38
CA VAL A 365 -1.00 14.49 -5.24
C VAL A 365 0.51 14.75 -5.30
N ASP A 366 0.99 15.57 -6.24
CA ASP A 366 2.41 15.95 -6.35
C ASP A 366 2.95 16.58 -5.06
N ARG A 367 2.13 17.37 -4.34
CA ARG A 367 2.56 17.97 -3.06
C ARG A 367 2.88 16.92 -2.01
N THR A 368 2.24 15.74 -2.03
CA THR A 368 2.51 14.65 -1.08
C THR A 368 3.94 14.10 -1.16
N TYR A 369 4.69 14.37 -2.24
CA TYR A 369 6.11 14.02 -2.34
C TYR A 369 7.02 14.95 -1.53
N THR A 370 6.52 16.13 -1.15
CA THR A 370 7.26 17.14 -0.36
C THR A 370 6.65 17.39 1.01
N GLU A 371 5.32 17.32 1.09
CA GLU A 371 4.50 17.39 2.29
C GLU A 371 4.05 15.95 2.60
N VAL A 372 5.03 15.10 2.90
CA VAL A 372 4.85 13.65 3.03
C VAL A 372 4.01 13.34 4.27
N PRO A 373 3.02 12.42 4.19
CA PRO A 373 2.29 11.98 5.37
C PRO A 373 3.24 11.34 6.40
N THR A 374 3.02 11.66 7.68
CA THR A 374 3.92 11.32 8.78
C THR A 374 3.40 10.19 9.67
N THR A 375 2.16 9.74 9.46
CA THR A 375 1.57 8.61 10.20
C THR A 375 0.65 7.79 9.31
N THR A 376 0.53 6.48 9.57
CA THR A 376 -0.48 5.67 8.87
C THR A 376 -1.92 6.05 9.22
N ALA A 377 -2.14 6.81 10.31
CA ALA A 377 -3.44 7.38 10.61
C ALA A 377 -3.86 8.45 9.60
N GLN A 378 -2.91 9.19 9.02
CA GLN A 378 -3.18 10.15 7.95
C GLN A 378 -3.60 9.45 6.65
N ILE A 379 -3.08 8.24 6.40
CA ILE A 379 -3.49 7.40 5.26
C ILE A 379 -4.91 6.84 5.49
N LEU A 380 -5.17 6.27 6.67
CA LEU A 380 -6.48 5.71 7.02
C LEU A 380 -7.60 6.76 7.13
N PHE A 381 -7.24 7.98 7.55
CA PHE A 381 -8.15 9.09 7.79
C PHE A 381 -7.59 10.38 7.16
N PRO A 382 -7.79 10.60 5.85
CA PRO A 382 -7.19 11.72 5.11
C PRO A 382 -7.48 13.12 5.68
N ASP A 383 -8.61 13.32 6.38
CA ASP A 383 -8.88 14.55 7.13
C ASP A 383 -7.74 14.95 8.10
N ARG A 384 -7.01 13.96 8.63
CA ARG A 384 -5.85 14.18 9.50
C ARG A 384 -4.62 14.64 8.75
N TYR A 385 -4.43 14.19 7.52
CA TYR A 385 -3.39 14.70 6.63
C TYR A 385 -3.64 16.18 6.31
N HIS A 386 -4.88 16.51 5.90
CA HIS A 386 -5.28 17.89 5.62
C HIS A 386 -5.19 18.82 6.84
N ALA A 387 -5.31 18.25 8.03
CA ALA A 387 -5.14 18.96 9.29
C ALA A 387 -3.68 19.06 9.77
N GLU A 388 -2.72 18.47 9.05
CA GLU A 388 -1.31 18.35 9.45
C GLU A 388 -1.17 17.74 10.86
N GLU A 389 -1.96 16.69 11.15
CA GLU A 389 -1.98 16.07 12.47
C GLU A 389 -0.75 15.17 12.70
N ASP A 390 0.15 15.62 13.57
CA ASP A 390 1.30 14.82 14.02
C ASP A 390 0.91 13.76 15.06
N ALA A 391 1.71 12.69 15.13
CA ALA A 391 1.63 11.72 16.22
C ALA A 391 1.88 12.38 17.58
N VAL A 392 1.08 11.99 18.57
CA VAL A 392 1.31 12.34 19.97
C VAL A 392 2.49 11.53 20.51
N ASP A 393 3.50 12.24 20.99
CA ASP A 393 4.63 11.68 21.76
C ASP A 393 4.10 10.98 23.02
N VAL A 394 4.28 9.67 23.10
CA VAL A 394 3.84 8.84 24.22
C VAL A 394 4.92 8.78 25.29
N ARG A 395 4.54 8.36 26.50
CA ARG A 395 5.54 8.11 27.54
C ARG A 395 6.53 7.01 27.12
N ASP A 396 7.82 7.31 27.31
CA ASP A 396 8.88 6.30 27.21
C ASP A 396 8.56 5.06 28.07
N PRO A 397 8.87 3.85 27.57
CA PRO A 397 8.87 2.64 28.37
C PRO A 397 9.69 2.78 29.66
N ALA A 398 9.15 2.30 30.80
CA ALA A 398 9.75 2.50 32.13
C ALA A 398 11.12 1.81 32.35
N GLY A 399 11.56 0.96 31.40
CA GLY A 399 12.80 0.20 31.49
C GLY A 399 12.65 -1.09 32.31
N LEU A 400 13.23 -2.19 31.83
CA LEU A 400 13.22 -3.49 32.51
C LEU A 400 14.59 -3.81 33.13
N ASP A 401 14.64 -3.96 34.46
CA ASP A 401 15.87 -4.27 35.19
C ASP A 401 16.49 -5.60 34.75
N GLY A 402 17.73 -5.55 34.24
CA GLY A 402 18.44 -6.74 33.76
C GLY A 402 18.03 -7.22 32.37
N TRP A 403 17.25 -6.42 31.64
CA TRP A 403 16.90 -6.63 30.23
C TRP A 403 17.57 -5.55 29.38
N GLU A 404 17.79 -5.85 28.10
CA GLU A 404 18.30 -4.90 27.11
C GLU A 404 17.23 -4.58 26.07
N VAL A 405 17.18 -3.32 25.61
CA VAL A 405 16.34 -2.94 24.47
C VAL A 405 16.99 -3.53 23.22
N VAL A 406 16.25 -4.42 22.54
CA VAL A 406 16.66 -5.06 21.29
C VAL A 406 16.08 -4.31 20.09
N ARG A 407 14.87 -3.77 20.24
CA ARG A 407 14.21 -2.86 19.28
C ARG A 407 13.40 -1.84 20.05
N ALA A 408 13.40 -0.60 19.56
CA ALA A 408 12.43 0.43 19.89
C ALA A 408 12.04 1.11 18.57
N ASP A 409 10.76 1.43 18.41
CA ASP A 409 10.22 2.05 17.19
C ASP A 409 8.85 2.69 17.46
N THR A 410 8.36 3.45 16.48
CA THR A 410 6.95 3.86 16.42
C THR A 410 6.04 2.66 16.16
N PHE A 411 4.80 2.72 16.61
CA PHE A 411 3.75 1.73 16.32
C PHE A 411 2.53 2.42 15.72
N GLY A 412 2.28 2.15 14.45
CA GLY A 412 1.32 2.87 13.63
C GLY A 412 -0.14 2.51 13.86
N ALA A 413 -1.03 3.33 13.28
CA ALA A 413 -2.45 3.02 13.21
C ALA A 413 -2.74 1.81 12.31
N ALA A 414 -1.98 1.65 11.22
CA ALA A 414 -2.07 0.47 10.35
C ALA A 414 -1.68 -0.82 11.09
N ASP A 415 -0.58 -0.80 11.86
CA ASP A 415 -0.18 -1.97 12.65
C ASP A 415 -1.28 -2.37 13.64
N LEU A 416 -1.91 -1.38 14.30
CA LEU A 416 -3.05 -1.64 15.18
C LEU A 416 -4.23 -2.22 14.41
N LEU A 417 -4.55 -1.68 13.23
CA LEU A 417 -5.64 -2.17 12.38
C LEU A 417 -5.46 -3.67 12.06
N PHE A 418 -4.28 -4.05 11.59
CA PHE A 418 -4.00 -5.43 11.18
C PHE A 418 -4.12 -6.42 12.35
N LEU A 419 -3.69 -6.02 13.55
CA LEU A 419 -3.89 -6.82 14.76
C LEU A 419 -5.38 -7.02 15.11
N LEU A 420 -6.20 -5.98 14.91
CA LEU A 420 -7.63 -6.03 15.24
C LEU A 420 -8.46 -6.80 14.21
N GLU A 421 -7.99 -6.87 12.96
CA GLU A 421 -8.60 -7.65 11.87
C GLU A 421 -8.40 -9.16 12.05
N ALA A 422 -7.25 -9.60 12.57
CA ALA A 422 -6.99 -11.03 12.81
C ALA A 422 -6.21 -11.28 14.12
N PRO A 423 -6.84 -11.10 15.30
CA PRO A 423 -6.19 -11.40 16.57
C PRO A 423 -5.76 -12.87 16.64
N GLY A 424 -4.48 -13.13 16.89
CA GLY A 424 -3.97 -14.51 16.92
C GLY A 424 -3.77 -15.12 15.53
N ASP A 425 -3.68 -14.29 14.49
CA ASP A 425 -3.65 -14.71 13.08
C ASP A 425 -4.93 -15.47 12.66
N ASP A 426 -6.07 -15.11 13.26
CA ASP A 426 -7.39 -15.68 12.96
C ASP A 426 -8.41 -14.57 12.67
N GLU A 427 -8.76 -14.39 11.40
CA GLU A 427 -9.78 -13.42 10.97
C GLU A 427 -11.17 -13.70 11.58
N ASN A 428 -11.46 -14.93 12.04
CA ASN A 428 -12.72 -15.21 12.74
C ASN A 428 -12.75 -14.64 14.16
N ALA A 429 -11.58 -14.26 14.69
CA ALA A 429 -11.43 -13.59 15.97
C ALA A 429 -11.43 -12.04 15.84
N ALA A 430 -11.63 -11.51 14.62
CA ALA A 430 -11.68 -10.08 14.35
C ALA A 430 -12.52 -9.32 15.39
N LEU A 431 -11.97 -8.20 15.86
CA LEU A 431 -12.74 -7.28 16.70
C LEU A 431 -13.82 -6.60 15.86
N SER A 432 -14.93 -6.20 16.51
CA SER A 432 -15.98 -5.47 15.81
C SER A 432 -15.48 -4.11 15.34
N ASP A 433 -15.71 -3.81 14.06
CA ASP A 433 -15.38 -2.53 13.41
C ASP A 433 -13.92 -2.08 13.66
N PRO A 434 -12.89 -2.85 13.22
CA PRO A 434 -11.49 -2.57 13.52
C PRO A 434 -11.06 -1.14 13.18
N LYS A 435 -11.43 -0.64 11.98
CA LYS A 435 -11.10 0.73 11.52
C LYS A 435 -11.70 1.81 12.43
N ASP A 436 -12.93 1.63 12.92
CA ASP A 436 -13.58 2.57 13.85
C ASP A 436 -12.88 2.60 15.22
N ARG A 437 -12.32 1.48 15.67
CA ARG A 437 -11.51 1.42 16.89
C ARG A 437 -10.15 2.10 16.70
N VAL A 438 -9.53 1.91 15.54
CA VAL A 438 -8.26 2.57 15.19
C VAL A 438 -8.41 4.09 15.05
N ALA A 439 -9.60 4.62 14.77
CA ALA A 439 -9.84 6.06 14.81
C ALA A 439 -9.51 6.70 16.18
N ALA A 440 -9.49 5.95 17.28
CA ALA A 440 -9.04 6.47 18.57
C ALA A 440 -7.50 6.62 18.67
N TRP A 441 -6.71 6.05 17.75
CA TRP A 441 -5.25 6.18 17.72
C TRP A 441 -4.82 7.63 17.52
N ALA A 442 -3.86 8.08 18.33
CA ALA A 442 -3.22 9.40 18.20
C ALA A 442 -1.69 9.34 18.16
N GLY A 443 -1.09 8.19 18.48
CA GLY A 443 0.36 7.99 18.55
C GLY A 443 0.67 6.64 19.17
N GLY A 444 1.85 6.08 18.91
CA GLY A 444 2.21 4.78 19.46
C GLY A 444 3.71 4.48 19.38
N GLU A 445 4.21 3.79 20.39
CA GLU A 445 5.59 3.31 20.46
C GLU A 445 5.65 1.88 20.98
N VAL A 446 6.59 1.12 20.44
CA VAL A 446 6.85 -0.27 20.83
C VAL A 446 8.33 -0.48 21.16
N ALA A 447 8.59 -1.26 22.21
CA ALA A 447 9.93 -1.70 22.57
C ALA A 447 9.96 -3.22 22.84
N VAL A 448 10.95 -3.88 22.25
CA VAL A 448 11.27 -5.30 22.48
C VAL A 448 12.48 -5.39 23.39
N TRP A 449 12.34 -6.17 24.45
CA TRP A 449 13.36 -6.38 25.47
C TRP A 449 13.87 -7.81 25.43
N GLY A 450 15.19 -7.97 25.51
CA GLY A 450 15.86 -9.27 25.52
C GLY A 450 16.50 -9.57 26.87
N ARG A 451 16.41 -10.84 27.29
CA ARG A 451 17.20 -11.38 28.40
C ARG A 451 17.54 -12.86 28.15
N GLY A 452 18.65 -13.09 27.45
CA GLY A 452 19.00 -14.44 27.00
C GLY A 452 18.02 -14.88 25.91
N GLU A 453 17.29 -15.97 26.14
CA GLU A 453 16.22 -16.45 25.23
C GLU A 453 14.85 -15.82 25.57
N ASP A 454 14.71 -15.17 26.73
CA ASP A 454 13.46 -14.52 27.12
C ASP A 454 13.23 -13.24 26.32
N THR A 455 11.98 -12.98 25.96
CA THR A 455 11.52 -11.74 25.32
C THR A 455 10.42 -11.10 26.16
N ALA A 456 10.45 -9.77 26.26
CA ALA A 456 9.36 -8.96 26.79
C ALA A 456 9.06 -7.81 25.83
N LEU A 457 7.86 -7.27 25.87
CA LEU A 457 7.41 -6.20 24.99
C LEU A 457 6.71 -5.11 25.80
N THR A 458 6.95 -3.87 25.41
CA THR A 458 6.18 -2.69 25.85
C THR A 458 5.54 -2.09 24.61
N LEU A 459 4.23 -1.91 24.63
CA LEU A 459 3.49 -1.11 23.65
C LEU A 459 2.77 0.01 24.41
N VAL A 460 2.94 1.25 23.98
CA VAL A 460 2.22 2.41 24.53
C VAL A 460 1.49 3.09 23.38
N LEU A 461 0.21 3.38 23.56
CA LEU A 461 -0.62 4.09 22.58
C LEU A 461 -1.24 5.32 23.23
N ALA A 462 -1.26 6.43 22.49
CA ALA A 462 -2.03 7.62 22.81
C ALA A 462 -3.45 7.50 22.23
N ASP A 463 -4.43 7.78 23.07
CA ASP A 463 -5.85 7.83 22.75
C ASP A 463 -6.28 9.27 22.49
N ARG A 464 -6.90 9.51 21.35
CA ARG A 464 -7.42 10.83 20.93
C ARG A 464 -8.58 11.32 21.79
N GLY A 465 -9.36 10.40 22.38
CA GLY A 465 -10.51 10.71 23.21
C GLY A 465 -11.67 11.35 22.45
N GLU A 466 -11.97 10.89 21.23
CA GLU A 466 -13.10 11.40 20.44
C GLU A 466 -14.47 10.97 21.00
N ASP A 467 -15.47 11.86 20.90
CA ASP A 467 -16.85 11.57 21.29
C ASP A 467 -17.46 10.51 20.35
N GLY A 468 -17.51 9.25 20.79
CA GLY A 468 -18.20 8.15 20.09
C GLY A 468 -17.29 7.03 19.58
N ALA A 469 -15.97 7.22 19.57
CA ALA A 469 -15.00 6.15 19.29
C ALA A 469 -14.84 5.22 20.50
N THR A 470 -14.51 3.95 20.25
CA THR A 470 -14.17 3.01 21.33
C THR A 470 -12.79 3.37 21.89
N PRO A 471 -12.64 3.63 23.20
CA PRO A 471 -11.34 3.97 23.78
C PRO A 471 -10.30 2.88 23.53
N LEU A 472 -9.04 3.25 23.28
CA LEU A 472 -7.95 2.30 23.06
C LEU A 472 -7.70 1.40 24.27
N CYS A 473 -8.01 1.88 25.47
CA CYS A 473 -7.96 1.04 26.68
C CYS A 473 -8.88 -0.19 26.56
N ASP A 474 -10.11 0.02 26.09
CA ASP A 474 -11.08 -1.05 25.90
C ASP A 474 -10.66 -1.92 24.71
N THR A 475 -10.24 -1.30 23.60
CA THR A 475 -9.73 -2.00 22.41
C THR A 475 -8.59 -2.96 22.73
N VAL A 476 -7.54 -2.51 23.44
CA VAL A 476 -6.38 -3.35 23.79
C VAL A 476 -6.78 -4.44 24.80
N THR A 477 -7.69 -4.13 25.73
CA THR A 477 -8.19 -5.10 26.72
C THR A 477 -9.06 -6.19 26.10
N GLU A 478 -9.80 -5.88 25.03
CA GLU A 478 -10.58 -6.84 24.25
C GLU A 478 -9.74 -7.62 23.24
N PHE A 479 -8.73 -6.97 22.64
CA PHE A 479 -7.80 -7.57 21.68
C PHE A 479 -7.01 -8.73 22.29
N TYR A 480 -6.38 -8.53 23.46
CA TYR A 480 -5.47 -9.52 24.01
C TYR A 480 -6.10 -10.91 24.23
N PRO A 481 -7.28 -11.05 24.86
CA PRO A 481 -7.92 -12.36 25.02
C PRO A 481 -8.49 -12.93 23.70
N ALA A 482 -8.69 -12.11 22.66
CA ALA A 482 -9.03 -12.60 21.33
C ALA A 482 -7.81 -13.26 20.68
N ALA A 483 -6.63 -12.62 20.76
CA ALA A 483 -5.37 -13.18 20.26
C ALA A 483 -4.85 -14.37 21.09
N PHE A 484 -5.12 -14.38 22.41
CA PHE A 484 -4.66 -15.39 23.35
C PHE A 484 -5.82 -15.97 24.17
N PRO A 485 -6.68 -16.81 23.57
CA PRO A 485 -7.92 -17.29 24.20
C PRO A 485 -7.72 -18.18 25.43
N ASP A 486 -6.52 -18.75 25.60
CA ASP A 486 -6.15 -19.56 26.77
C ASP A 486 -5.72 -18.72 27.98
N ALA A 487 -5.60 -17.40 27.85
CA ALA A 487 -5.16 -16.52 28.93
C ALA A 487 -6.25 -16.31 30.00
N GLU A 488 -5.91 -16.53 31.27
CA GLU A 488 -6.78 -16.20 32.39
C GLU A 488 -6.71 -14.70 32.71
N VAL A 489 -7.88 -14.05 32.79
CA VAL A 489 -8.00 -12.61 33.07
C VAL A 489 -8.23 -12.36 34.56
N SER A 490 -7.52 -11.37 35.11
CA SER A 490 -7.72 -10.86 36.46
C SER A 490 -7.49 -9.35 36.54
N GLU A 491 -7.98 -8.72 37.61
CA GLU A 491 -7.70 -7.31 37.90
C GLU A 491 -6.75 -7.20 39.10
N ASP A 492 -5.68 -6.41 38.97
CA ASP A 492 -4.77 -6.08 40.06
C ASP A 492 -4.39 -4.61 40.04
N GLY A 493 -4.67 -3.89 41.14
CA GLY A 493 -4.26 -2.50 41.30
C GLY A 493 -4.80 -1.51 40.24
N GLY A 494 -5.92 -1.82 39.58
CA GLY A 494 -6.46 -1.03 38.47
C GLY A 494 -5.82 -1.32 37.12
N ARG A 495 -5.05 -2.41 37.01
CA ARG A 495 -4.52 -2.97 35.77
C ARG A 495 -5.27 -4.27 35.43
N THR A 496 -5.41 -4.56 34.15
CA THR A 496 -5.90 -5.85 33.67
C THR A 496 -4.70 -6.77 33.45
N VAL A 497 -4.71 -7.94 34.07
CA VAL A 497 -3.62 -8.92 34.02
C VAL A 497 -4.11 -10.19 33.33
N PHE A 498 -3.41 -10.58 32.27
CA PHE A 498 -3.63 -11.80 31.51
C PHE A 498 -2.50 -12.79 31.80
N THR A 499 -2.84 -14.02 32.19
CA THR A 499 -1.87 -15.07 32.46
C THR A 499 -2.12 -16.26 31.55
N GLY A 500 -1.26 -16.46 30.54
CA GLY A 500 -1.25 -17.61 29.65
C GLY A 500 -0.18 -18.65 30.04
N ALA A 501 -0.12 -19.74 29.27
CA ALA A 501 0.85 -20.80 29.47
C ALA A 501 2.28 -20.38 29.07
N ASP A 502 2.40 -19.66 27.95
CA ASP A 502 3.69 -19.30 27.35
C ASP A 502 4.08 -17.83 27.59
N GLN A 503 3.08 -16.96 27.82
CA GLN A 503 3.31 -15.57 28.15
C GLN A 503 2.19 -14.99 29.02
N SER A 504 2.47 -13.83 29.60
CA SER A 504 1.52 -13.02 30.36
C SER A 504 1.54 -11.59 29.85
N ALA A 505 0.43 -10.89 30.02
CA ALA A 505 0.33 -9.48 29.69
C ALA A 505 -0.33 -8.66 30.79
N VAL A 506 -0.01 -7.37 30.81
CA VAL A 506 -0.62 -6.39 31.70
C VAL A 506 -1.01 -5.17 30.89
N VAL A 507 -2.27 -4.77 30.99
CA VAL A 507 -2.79 -3.52 30.42
C VAL A 507 -2.99 -2.52 31.54
N ALA A 508 -2.42 -1.32 31.37
CA ALA A 508 -2.63 -0.20 32.28
C ALA A 508 -3.05 1.03 31.48
N CYS A 509 -4.16 1.65 31.90
CA CYS A 509 -4.70 2.84 31.25
C CYS A 509 -4.59 4.03 32.20
N SER A 510 -4.03 5.14 31.71
CA SER A 510 -3.77 6.35 32.49
C SER A 510 -3.96 7.61 31.65
N GLY A 511 -5.00 8.38 31.95
CA GLY A 511 -5.29 9.58 31.16
C GLY A 511 -5.69 9.21 29.74
N SER A 512 -4.96 9.75 28.77
CA SER A 512 -5.12 9.48 27.33
C SER A 512 -4.08 8.48 26.81
N GLU A 513 -3.52 7.62 27.66
CA GLU A 513 -2.57 6.60 27.24
C GLU A 513 -3.00 5.21 27.73
N VAL A 514 -2.79 4.21 26.89
CA VAL A 514 -2.85 2.79 27.23
C VAL A 514 -1.46 2.18 27.06
N ALA A 515 -1.04 1.34 28.01
CA ALA A 515 0.19 0.59 27.90
C ALA A 515 -0.07 -0.90 28.08
N LEU A 516 0.43 -1.69 27.13
CA LEU A 516 0.43 -3.13 27.12
C LEU A 516 1.87 -3.62 27.35
N GLY A 517 2.09 -4.27 28.49
CA GLY A 517 3.33 -4.97 28.78
C GLY A 517 3.12 -6.46 28.55
N ILE A 518 4.05 -7.13 27.87
CA ILE A 518 4.03 -8.58 27.64
C ILE A 518 5.35 -9.16 28.11
N GLY A 519 5.32 -10.35 28.71
CA GLY A 519 6.54 -11.03 29.13
C GLY A 519 6.30 -12.48 29.57
N PRO A 520 7.35 -13.20 29.97
CA PRO A 520 7.25 -14.61 30.39
C PRO A 520 6.42 -14.82 31.67
N ASP A 521 6.18 -13.76 32.43
CA ASP A 521 5.40 -13.79 33.66
C ASP A 521 4.74 -12.42 33.94
N PRO A 522 3.69 -12.36 34.78
CA PRO A 522 2.98 -11.12 35.04
C PRO A 522 3.84 -10.02 35.70
N GLN A 523 4.91 -10.38 36.42
CA GLN A 523 5.78 -9.40 37.07
C GLN A 523 6.66 -8.70 36.03
N THR A 524 7.18 -9.47 35.08
CA THR A 524 7.93 -8.93 33.94
C THR A 524 7.02 -8.05 33.07
N ALA A 525 5.82 -8.53 32.72
CA ALA A 525 4.84 -7.76 31.95
C ALA A 525 4.44 -6.44 32.65
N ALA A 526 4.17 -6.48 33.96
CA ALA A 526 3.87 -5.27 34.74
C ALA A 526 5.05 -4.30 34.77
N ALA A 527 6.28 -4.79 34.94
CA ALA A 527 7.48 -3.97 34.99
C ALA A 527 7.77 -3.27 33.65
N ALA A 528 7.36 -3.87 32.53
CA ALA A 528 7.60 -3.33 31.19
C ALA A 528 6.88 -1.98 30.95
N ILE A 529 5.83 -1.69 31.73
CA ILE A 529 4.97 -0.50 31.59
C ILE A 529 5.01 0.44 32.82
N GLY A 530 5.90 0.15 33.79
CA GLY A 530 6.06 0.90 35.05
C GLY A 530 4.94 0.65 36.05
#